data_AF-A0A7V3CSG5-F1
#
_entry.id   AF-A0A7V3CSG5-F1
#
_cell.length_a   1.000
_cell.length_b   1.000
_cell.length_c   1.000
_cell.angle_alpha   90.00
_cell.angle_beta   90.00
_cell.angle_gamma   90.00
#
_symmetry.space_group_name_H-M   'P 1'
#
loop_
_entity.id
_entity.type
_entity.pdbx_description
1 polymer ?
#
loop_
_entity_poly.entity_id
_entity_poly.type
_entity_poly.pdbx_seq_one_letter_code
_entity_poly.pdbx_strand_id
1 'polypeptide(L)' 'MGYLEYNQKLDSLQYYIRSRSAVNVDALSQKLEVSRRTVLRMVETLRQQGVNVQFCKKRKCYFLIN' A
#
# COMPACT_ATOMS: atom_id res chain seq x y z
N MET A 1 -8.33 -2.29 14.47
CA MET A 1 -6.97 -2.78 14.18
C MET A 1 -6.09 -2.45 15.36
N GLY A 2 -5.46 -3.47 15.95
CA GLY A 2 -4.41 -3.25 16.94
C GLY A 2 -3.15 -2.69 16.29
N TYR A 3 -2.25 -2.10 17.09
CA TYR A 3 -0.98 -1.55 16.61
C TYR A 3 -0.11 -2.59 15.89
N LEU A 4 -0.01 -3.79 16.46
CA LEU A 4 0.82 -4.87 15.90
C LEU A 4 0.30 -5.34 14.52
N GLU A 5 -1.01 -5.54 14.42
CA GLU A 5 -1.69 -5.94 13.17
C GLU A 5 -1.53 -4.87 12.08
N TYR A 6 -1.61 -3.59 12.47
CA TYR A 6 -1.42 -2.47 11.55
C TYR A 6 -0.01 -2.46 10.95
N ASN A 7 1.03 -2.67 11.77
CA ASN A 7 2.41 -2.75 11.29
C ASN A 7 2.64 -3.97 10.38
N GLN A 8 2.12 -5.15 10.74
CA GLN A 8 2.21 -6.33 9.88
C GLN A 8 1.57 -6.12 8.51
N LYS A 9 0.44 -5.42 8.47
CA LYS A 9 -0.24 -5.08 7.20
C LYS A 9 0.50 -4.00 6.41
N LEU A 10 1.19 -3.07 7.07
CA LEU A 10 2.09 -2.11 6.42
C LEU A 10 3.26 -2.80 5.73
N ASP A 11 3.92 -3.72 6.43
CA ASP A 11 5.02 -4.51 5.87
C ASP A 11 4.55 -5.35 4.68
N SER A 12 3.38 -5.97 4.82
CA SER A 12 2.74 -6.73 3.73
C SER A 12 2.43 -5.84 2.53
N LEU A 13 1.89 -4.63 2.75
CA LEU A 13 1.61 -3.66 1.69
C LEU A 13 2.89 -3.25 0.96
N GLN A 14 3.98 -2.99 1.69
CA GLN A 14 5.27 -2.68 1.10
C GLN A 14 5.80 -3.86 0.27
N TYR A 15 5.70 -5.09 0.79
CA TYR A 15 6.08 -6.31 0.07
C TYR A 15 5.29 -6.45 -1.24
N TYR A 16 3.97 -6.22 -1.22
CA TYR A 16 3.15 -6.31 -2.42
C TYR A 16 3.49 -5.26 -3.48
N ILE A 17 3.75 -4.01 -3.07
CA ILE A 17 4.13 -2.94 -4.00
C ILE A 17 5.56 -3.17 -4.54
N ARG A 18 6.47 -3.76 -3.75
CA ARG A 18 7.82 -4.17 -4.21
C ARG A 18 7.77 -5.35 -5.18
N SER A 19 7.04 -6.40 -4.83
CA SER A 19 7.02 -7.67 -5.57
C SER A 19 6.20 -7.58 -6.86
N ARG A 20 5.14 -6.79 -6.88
CA ARG A 20 4.32 -6.57 -8.08
C ARG A 20 4.39 -5.12 -8.50
N SER A 21 4.95 -4.89 -9.69
CA SER A 21 5.25 -3.58 -10.27
C SER A 21 4.06 -2.63 -10.44
N ALA A 22 2.82 -3.06 -10.13
CA ALA A 22 1.64 -2.21 -10.06
C ALA A 22 0.49 -2.95 -9.33
N VAL A 23 0.05 -2.49 -8.16
CA VAL A 23 -1.16 -3.01 -7.49
C VAL A 23 -2.18 -1.89 -7.28
N ASN A 24 -3.44 -2.14 -7.66
CA ASN A 24 -4.52 -1.19 -7.44
C ASN A 24 -5.00 -1.20 -5.99
N VAL A 25 -5.63 -0.10 -5.56
CA VAL A 25 -6.16 0.06 -4.19
C VAL A 25 -7.13 -1.06 -3.85
N ASP A 26 -7.93 -1.50 -4.81
CA ASP A 26 -8.93 -2.56 -4.63
C ASP A 26 -8.31 -3.90 -4.31
N ALA A 27 -7.32 -4.35 -5.10
CA ALA A 27 -6.64 -5.61 -4.83
C ALA A 27 -5.84 -5.56 -3.52
N LEU A 28 -5.25 -4.41 -3.18
CA LEU A 28 -4.62 -4.23 -1.86
C LEU A 28 -5.64 -4.32 -0.73
N SER A 29 -6.81 -3.72 -0.90
CA SER A 29 -7.88 -3.75 0.11
C SER A 29 -8.40 -5.17 0.36
N GLN A 30 -8.56 -5.96 -0.70
CA GLN A 30 -8.93 -7.38 -0.59
C GLN A 30 -7.82 -8.23 0.01
N LYS A 31 -6.56 -8.04 -0.44
CA LYS A 31 -5.41 -8.83 0.04
C LYS A 31 -5.06 -8.59 1.50
N LEU A 32 -5.26 -7.37 1.99
CA LEU A 32 -4.96 -6.99 3.37
C LEU A 32 -6.20 -7.07 4.27
N GLU A 33 -7.36 -7.39 3.69
CA GLU A 33 -8.66 -7.41 4.36
C GLU A 33 -8.92 -6.10 5.11
N VAL A 34 -8.72 -4.98 4.43
CA VAL A 34 -8.89 -3.63 4.97
C VAL A 34 -9.72 -2.76 4.05
N SER A 35 -10.32 -1.70 4.58
CA SER A 35 -11.02 -0.73 3.73
C SER A 35 -10.06 -0.02 2.77
N ARG A 36 -10.57 0.43 1.61
CA ARG A 36 -9.80 1.26 0.67
C ARG A 36 -9.18 2.48 1.37
N ARG A 37 -9.93 3.12 2.28
CA ARG A 37 -9.46 4.28 3.06
C ARG A 37 -8.25 3.92 3.93
N THR A 38 -8.24 2.72 4.51
CA THR A 38 -7.11 2.22 5.30
C THR A 38 -5.88 2.00 4.42
N VAL A 39 -6.04 1.42 3.22
CA VAL A 39 -4.94 1.28 2.25
C VAL A 39 -4.34 2.64 1.91
N LEU A 40 -5.17 3.64 1.62
CA LEU A 40 -4.70 5.00 1.30
C LEU A 40 -3.90 5.60 2.46
N ARG A 41 -4.39 5.48 3.70
CA ARG A 41 -3.66 5.92 4.90
C ARG A 41 -2.33 5.18 5.06
N MET A 42 -2.32 3.86 4.87
CA MET A 42 -1.09 3.07 4.94
C MET A 42 -0.06 3.50 3.89
N VAL A 43 -0.50 3.81 2.66
CA VAL A 43 0.37 4.35 1.61
C VAL A 43 0.94 5.72 2.00
N GLU A 44 0.12 6.60 2.62
CA GLU A 44 0.61 7.88 3.15
C GLU A 44 1.65 7.67 4.26
N THR A 45 1.41 6.72 5.18
CA THR A 45 2.39 6.36 6.22
C THR A 45 3.70 5.89 5.61
N LEU A 46 3.67 5.04 4.57
CA LEU A 46 4.88 4.61 3.86
C LEU A 46 5.62 5.80 3.22
N ARG A 47 4.91 6.76 2.63
CA ARG A 47 5.53 7.98 2.10
C ARG A 47 6.20 8.81 3.18
N GLN A 48 5.57 8.94 4.34
CA GLN A 48 6.15 9.63 5.50
C GLN A 48 7.39 8.90 6.04
N GLN A 49 7.45 7.59 5.91
CA GLN A 49 8.62 6.77 6.23
C GLN A 49 9.75 6.83 5.17
N GLY A 50 9.60 7.65 4.13
CA GLY A 50 10.60 7.83 3.08
C GLY A 50 10.49 6.85 1.91
N VAL A 51 9.42 6.05 1.85
CA VAL A 51 9.19 5.13 0.74
C VAL A 51 8.52 5.88 -0.41
N ASN A 52 9.20 5.98 -1.56
CA ASN A 52 8.69 6.66 -2.75
C ASN A 52 7.60 5.85 -3.48
N VAL A 53 6.39 5.88 -2.95
CA VAL A 53 5.21 5.25 -3.56
C VAL A 53 4.43 6.26 -4.41
N GLN A 54 4.38 6.07 -5.73
CA GLN A 54 3.57 6.89 -6.63
C GLN A 54 2.31 6.17 -7.10
N PHE A 55 1.29 6.97 -7.42
CA PHE A 55 0.02 6.50 -7.97
C PHE A 55 -0.09 6.85 -9.46
N CYS A 56 -0.36 5.86 -10.31
CA CYS A 56 -0.56 6.05 -11.74
C CYS A 56 -2.05 6.17 -11.97
N LYS A 57 -2.50 7.37 -12.36
CA LYS A 57 -3.90 7.62 -12.69
C LYS A 57 -4.39 6.76 -13.87
N LYS A 58 -3.53 6.49 -14.87
CA LYS A 58 -3.88 5.66 -16.05
C LYS A 58 -4.20 4.21 -15.68
N ARG A 59 -3.37 3.61 -14.82
CA ARG A 59 -3.51 2.20 -14.41
C ARG A 59 -4.30 2.02 -13.10
N LYS A 60 -4.57 3.11 -12.39
CA LYS A 60 -5.16 3.13 -11.03
C LYS A 60 -4.38 2.26 -10.03
N CYS A 61 -3.05 2.24 -10.16
CA CYS A 61 -2.16 1.39 -9.37
C CYS A 61 -1.06 2.19 -8.68
N TYR A 62 -0.55 1.64 -7.58
CA TYR A 62 0.67 2.10 -6.91
C TYR A 62 1.89 1.34 -7.39
N PHE A 63 3.01 2.04 -7.48
CA PHE A 63 4.34 1.52 -7.78
C PHE A 63 5.36 2.28 -6.97
N LEU A 64 6.48 1.61 -6.73
CA LEU A 64 7.65 2.24 -6.16
C LEU A 64 8.44 2.93 -7.26
N ILE A 65 8.86 4.13 -6.97
CA ILE A 65 9.89 4.83 -7.72
C ILE A 65 11.13 4.78 -6.85
N ASN A 66 12.18 4.16 -7.35
CA ASN A 66 13.47 4.12 -6.68
C ASN A 66 14.20 5.44 -6.93
#